data_AF-A0A4Q5PWZ0-F1
#
_entry.id   AF-A0A4Q5PWZ0-F1
#
_cell.length_a   1.000
_cell.length_b   1.000
_cell.length_c   1.000
_cell.angle_alpha   90.00
_cell.angle_beta   90.00
_cell.angle_gamma   90.00
#
_symmetry.space_group_name_H-M   'P 1'
#
loop_
_entity.id
_entity.type
_entity.pdbx_description
1 polymer ?
#
loop_
_entity_poly.entity_id
_entity_poly.type
_entity_poly.pdbx_seq_one_letter_code
_entity_poly.pdbx_strand_id
1 'polypeptide(L)'
;VYAKMMIERGFVVGATRLTKRVWQLYVAHVILFVIYIAAIGWVAQRYNDPDIINEFNVAGLVDNPIQTLTNGLLLKFKPLNLDVLPLYIVLMGFFPPVLWMMLRRPDMTMLASLALYFAARQFGWNLPAYPYGTWYFNPFTWQLLFVFGAWFALGGALESRSVIRSKVLLYFGIGYLLFALVMTMAGRFPDYGHMIMPDWLFDAFNPNDKTNLAPYRVLHFVIIAFFVTRFVPKEWKGLEWPVFAPLIKCGQQSLAVFCVGVFLSFVGHFQLMMSSGSFLAQVFVSAAGIAIMTLVAYYISWSKKQDKPLPKPAVAPAPPAEQASKAAE
;
A
#
# COMPACT_ATOMS: atom_id res chain seq x y z
N VAL A 1 -11.92 1.02 -10.94
CA VAL A 1 -13.15 1.25 -10.14
C VAL A 1 -13.50 2.73 -10.06
N TYR A 2 -12.65 3.58 -9.48
CA TYR A 2 -12.95 5.01 -9.33
C TYR A 2 -13.04 5.77 -10.65
N ALA A 3 -12.16 5.46 -11.61
CA ALA A 3 -12.22 5.98 -12.98
C ALA A 3 -13.58 5.74 -13.66
N LYS A 4 -14.02 4.47 -13.70
CA LYS A 4 -15.33 4.07 -14.24
C LYS A 4 -16.46 4.84 -13.57
N MET A 5 -16.40 5.03 -12.25
CA MET A 5 -17.41 5.79 -11.52
C MET A 5 -17.41 7.28 -11.83
N MET A 6 -16.23 7.90 -12.04
CA MET A 6 -16.12 9.31 -12.46
C MET A 6 -16.64 9.53 -13.88
N ILE A 7 -16.41 8.55 -14.77
CA ILE A 7 -16.93 8.57 -16.14
C ILE A 7 -18.46 8.41 -16.14
N GLU A 8 -18.99 7.42 -15.42
CA GLU A 8 -20.43 7.09 -15.44
C GLU A 8 -21.30 8.03 -14.61
N ARG A 9 -20.79 8.57 -13.50
CA ARG A 9 -21.58 9.33 -12.51
C ARG A 9 -21.07 10.74 -12.26
N GLY A 10 -20.07 11.18 -13.01
CA GLY A 10 -19.48 12.51 -12.91
C GLY A 10 -18.39 12.65 -11.84
N PHE A 11 -17.62 13.73 -11.98
CA PHE A 11 -16.45 14.03 -11.14
C PHE A 11 -16.79 14.09 -9.65
N VAL A 12 -17.86 14.81 -9.28
CA VAL A 12 -18.25 15.05 -7.88
C VAL A 12 -18.59 13.74 -7.16
N VAL A 13 -19.29 12.83 -7.83
CA VAL A 13 -19.65 11.52 -7.24
C VAL A 13 -18.42 10.65 -7.04
N GLY A 14 -17.49 10.65 -8.00
CA GLY A 14 -16.22 9.93 -7.83
C GLY A 14 -15.35 10.52 -6.73
N ALA A 15 -15.22 11.85 -6.69
CA ALA A 15 -14.45 12.58 -5.68
C ALA A 15 -14.99 12.32 -4.27
N THR A 16 -16.30 12.43 -4.06
CA THR A 16 -16.92 12.18 -2.74
C THR A 16 -16.69 10.76 -2.23
N ARG A 17 -16.69 9.74 -3.10
CA ARG A 17 -16.37 8.35 -2.71
C ARG A 17 -14.89 8.17 -2.35
N LEU A 18 -13.99 8.84 -3.06
CA LEU A 18 -12.57 8.89 -2.72
C LEU A 18 -12.37 9.57 -1.37
N THR A 19 -12.98 10.73 -1.14
CA THR A 19 -12.93 11.44 0.14
C THR A 19 -13.47 10.59 1.30
N LYS A 20 -14.59 9.87 1.09
CA LYS A 20 -15.10 8.92 2.10
C LYS A 20 -14.07 7.83 2.41
N ARG A 21 -13.32 7.36 1.42
CA ARG A 21 -12.26 6.36 1.64
C ARG A 21 -11.07 6.94 2.38
N VAL A 22 -10.64 8.15 2.03
CA VAL A 22 -9.59 8.90 2.74
C VAL A 22 -9.98 9.09 4.21
N TRP A 23 -11.24 9.46 4.47
CA TRP A 23 -11.76 9.57 5.83
C TRP A 23 -11.70 8.26 6.61
N GLN A 24 -12.08 7.13 5.98
CA GLN A 24 -11.95 5.81 6.61
C GLN A 24 -10.50 5.47 6.96
N LEU A 25 -9.54 5.80 6.08
CA LEU A 25 -8.11 5.59 6.34
C LEU A 25 -7.63 6.48 7.49
N TYR A 26 -8.08 7.73 7.54
CA TYR A 26 -7.76 8.66 8.62
C TYR A 26 -8.30 8.18 9.97
N VAL A 27 -9.57 7.81 10.04
CA VAL A 27 -10.17 7.26 11.28
C VAL A 27 -9.45 5.98 11.72
N ALA A 28 -9.15 5.07 10.78
CA ALA A 28 -8.39 3.86 11.08
C ALA A 28 -6.98 4.20 11.61
N HIS A 29 -6.31 5.19 11.01
CA HIS A 29 -5.00 5.67 11.48
C HIS A 29 -5.08 6.22 12.90
N VAL A 30 -6.08 7.07 13.21
CA VAL A 30 -6.25 7.64 14.56
C VAL A 30 -6.50 6.57 15.60
N ILE A 31 -7.41 5.62 15.34
CA ILE A 31 -7.69 4.51 16.26
C ILE A 31 -6.44 3.66 16.47
N LEU A 32 -5.77 3.29 15.37
CA LEU A 32 -4.56 2.50 15.40
C LEU A 32 -3.46 3.21 16.19
N PHE A 33 -3.25 4.50 15.95
CA PHE A 33 -2.29 5.35 16.65
C PHE A 33 -2.53 5.39 18.16
N VAL A 34 -3.79 5.62 18.58
CA VAL A 34 -4.14 5.66 20.01
C VAL A 34 -3.90 4.32 20.69
N ILE A 35 -4.34 3.22 20.09
CA ILE A 35 -4.16 1.88 20.68
C ILE A 35 -2.67 1.49 20.68
N TYR A 36 -1.91 1.86 19.64
CA TYR A 36 -0.48 1.58 19.54
C TYR A 36 0.32 2.31 20.64
N ILE A 37 0.02 3.59 20.84
CA ILE A 37 0.57 4.37 21.94
C ILE A 37 0.24 3.74 23.29
N ALA A 38 -1.01 3.37 23.52
CA ALA A 38 -1.43 2.78 24.79
C ALA A 38 -0.73 1.44 25.05
N ALA A 39 -0.59 0.60 24.02
CA ALA A 39 0.09 -0.68 24.12
C ALA A 39 1.58 -0.52 24.45
N ILE A 40 2.29 0.39 23.76
CA ILE A 40 3.71 0.66 24.02
C ILE A 40 3.89 1.23 25.43
N GLY A 41 3.06 2.21 25.82
CA GLY A 41 3.11 2.79 27.16
C GLY A 41 2.91 1.75 28.26
N TRP A 42 1.96 0.83 28.08
CA TRP A 42 1.74 -0.26 29.04
C TRP A 42 2.92 -1.24 29.13
N VAL A 43 3.48 -1.65 27.99
CA VAL A 43 4.66 -2.56 27.97
C VAL A 43 5.87 -1.89 28.61
N ALA A 44 6.16 -0.64 28.24
CA ALA A 44 7.29 0.09 28.79
C ALA A 44 7.21 0.23 30.32
N GLN A 45 6.02 0.53 30.86
CA GLN A 45 5.80 0.57 32.32
C GLN A 45 5.92 -0.82 32.96
N ARG A 46 5.41 -1.87 32.30
CA ARG A 46 5.35 -3.22 32.87
C ARG A 46 6.72 -3.89 32.98
N TYR A 47 7.60 -3.63 32.01
CA TYR A 47 8.93 -4.23 31.89
C TYR A 47 10.07 -3.29 32.31
N ASN A 48 9.74 -2.03 32.64
CA ASN A 48 10.66 -1.02 33.15
C ASN A 48 11.90 -0.83 32.26
N ASP A 49 11.68 -0.93 30.95
CA ASP A 49 12.70 -0.83 29.92
C ASP A 49 12.49 0.46 29.10
N PRO A 50 13.26 1.53 29.40
CA PRO A 50 13.16 2.79 28.68
C PRO A 50 13.60 2.71 27.22
N ASP A 51 14.35 1.68 26.81
CA ASP A 51 14.86 1.58 25.45
C ASP A 51 13.75 1.23 24.46
N ILE A 52 12.70 0.52 24.90
CA ILE A 52 11.47 0.26 24.13
C ILE A 52 10.79 1.58 23.71
N ILE A 53 10.88 2.62 24.54
CA ILE A 53 10.26 3.93 24.27
C ILE A 53 10.99 4.65 23.12
N ASN A 54 12.33 4.51 23.06
CA ASN A 54 13.17 5.07 22.01
C ASN A 54 13.06 4.27 20.71
N GLU A 55 13.08 2.94 20.79
CA GLU A 55 13.04 2.03 19.63
C GLU A 55 11.75 2.18 18.80
N PHE A 56 10.61 2.41 19.45
CA PHE A 56 9.33 2.64 18.77
C PHE A 56 9.04 4.11 18.46
N ASN A 57 10.01 5.01 18.71
CA ASN A 57 9.90 6.45 18.51
C ASN A 57 8.74 7.09 19.32
N VAL A 58 8.50 6.60 20.54
CA VAL A 58 7.42 7.07 21.44
C VAL A 58 7.97 7.99 22.55
N ALA A 59 9.28 8.27 22.56
CA ALA A 59 9.93 9.17 23.53
C ALA A 59 9.23 10.53 23.69
N GLY A 60 8.79 11.15 22.58
CA GLY A 60 8.07 12.43 22.64
C GLY A 60 6.72 12.37 23.39
N LEU A 61 6.14 11.18 23.59
CA LEU A 61 4.90 11.00 24.35
C LEU A 61 5.15 11.05 25.87
N VAL A 62 6.33 10.65 26.32
CA VAL A 62 6.73 10.71 27.73
C VAL A 62 7.03 12.14 28.14
N ASP A 63 7.70 12.89 27.26
CA ASP A 63 8.10 14.28 27.55
C ASP A 63 6.95 15.28 27.37
N ASN A 64 6.18 15.17 26.27
CA ASN A 64 5.13 16.13 25.92
C ASN A 64 3.91 15.44 25.29
N PRO A 65 3.07 14.75 26.08
CA PRO A 65 1.99 13.90 25.58
C PRO A 65 0.94 14.65 24.76
N ILE A 66 0.55 15.87 25.17
CA ILE A 66 -0.47 16.67 24.45
C ILE A 66 0.06 17.07 23.06
N GLN A 67 1.28 17.60 22.99
CA GLN A 67 1.90 18.04 21.74
C GLN A 67 2.13 16.86 20.78
N THR A 68 2.54 15.71 21.31
CA THR A 68 2.75 14.49 20.53
C THR A 68 1.43 13.91 20.01
N LEU A 69 0.35 13.92 20.81
CA LEU A 69 -0.98 13.54 20.36
C LEU A 69 -1.51 14.49 19.27
N THR A 70 -1.37 15.81 19.44
CA THR A 70 -1.77 16.80 18.42
C THR A 70 -1.01 16.59 17.11
N ASN A 71 0.31 16.42 17.17
CA ASN A 71 1.12 16.17 15.97
C ASN A 71 0.82 14.79 15.34
N GLY A 72 0.42 13.79 16.13
CA GLY A 72 -0.06 12.51 15.63
C GLY A 72 -1.36 12.64 14.84
N LEU A 73 -2.34 13.37 15.38
CA LEU A 73 -3.59 13.69 14.68
C LEU A 73 -3.36 14.50 13.40
N LEU A 74 -2.37 15.39 13.40
CA LEU A 74 -1.95 16.16 12.22
C LEU A 74 -1.09 15.36 11.23
N LEU A 75 -0.90 14.05 11.45
CA LEU A 75 -0.08 13.15 10.64
C LEU A 75 1.41 13.56 10.55
N LYS A 76 1.91 14.37 11.50
CA LYS A 76 3.30 14.81 11.57
C LYS A 76 4.17 13.91 12.44
N PHE A 77 3.59 13.38 13.51
CA PHE A 77 4.23 12.40 14.40
C PHE A 77 3.76 10.99 14.04
N LYS A 78 4.71 10.07 13.85
CA LYS A 78 4.43 8.73 13.33
C LYS A 78 5.30 7.70 14.07
N PRO A 79 4.69 6.84 14.89
CA PRO A 79 5.35 5.66 15.42
C PRO A 79 5.80 4.73 14.29
N LEU A 80 6.76 3.86 14.59
CA LEU A 80 7.27 2.85 13.66
C LEU A 80 6.10 2.08 13.00
N ASN A 81 6.17 1.85 11.68
CA ASN A 81 5.17 1.15 10.84
C ASN A 81 3.84 1.88 10.57
N LEU A 82 3.56 3.03 11.22
CA LEU A 82 2.35 3.81 10.96
C LEU A 82 2.49 4.84 9.85
N ASP A 83 3.68 5.00 9.33
CA ASP A 83 4.08 6.05 8.39
C ASP A 83 3.55 5.88 6.97
N VAL A 84 3.20 4.64 6.59
CA VAL A 84 2.56 4.32 5.32
C VAL A 84 1.13 4.90 5.25
N LEU A 85 0.36 4.89 6.33
CA LEU A 85 -1.04 5.36 6.30
C LEU A 85 -1.17 6.86 5.97
N PRO A 86 -0.45 7.77 6.65
CA PRO A 86 -0.39 9.19 6.28
C PRO A 86 -0.06 9.43 4.81
N LEU A 87 0.92 8.68 4.26
CA LEU A 87 1.26 8.76 2.86
C LEU A 87 0.05 8.43 1.99
N TYR A 88 -0.63 7.31 2.26
CA TYR A 88 -1.84 6.92 1.53
C TYR A 88 -2.99 7.93 1.67
N ILE A 89 -3.19 8.51 2.86
CA ILE A 89 -4.21 9.54 3.11
C ILE A 89 -3.95 10.76 2.22
N VAL A 90 -2.71 11.25 2.19
CA VAL A 90 -2.31 12.39 1.35
C VAL A 90 -2.47 12.06 -0.13
N LEU A 91 -1.89 10.95 -0.60
CA LEU A 91 -1.94 10.56 -2.01
C LEU A 91 -3.37 10.32 -2.50
N MET A 92 -4.21 9.62 -1.72
CA MET A 92 -5.61 9.43 -2.06
C MET A 92 -6.42 10.73 -1.98
N GLY A 93 -6.07 11.63 -1.05
CA GLY A 93 -6.69 12.94 -0.92
C GLY A 93 -6.48 13.82 -2.16
N PHE A 94 -5.28 13.78 -2.75
CA PHE A 94 -4.95 14.46 -4.00
C PHE A 94 -5.34 13.68 -5.25
N PHE A 95 -5.83 12.44 -5.12
CA PHE A 95 -6.15 11.62 -6.28
C PHE A 95 -7.32 12.12 -7.14
N PRO A 96 -8.41 12.70 -6.60
CA PRO A 96 -9.51 13.18 -7.44
C PRO A 96 -9.07 14.14 -8.56
N PRO A 97 -8.33 15.24 -8.31
CA PRO A 97 -7.86 16.11 -9.39
C PRO A 97 -6.86 15.41 -10.32
N VAL A 98 -5.96 14.58 -9.77
CA VAL A 98 -5.00 13.80 -10.57
C VAL A 98 -5.73 12.86 -11.53
N LEU A 99 -6.75 12.14 -11.06
CA LEU A 99 -7.55 11.23 -11.86
C LEU A 99 -8.36 11.97 -12.93
N TRP A 100 -8.87 13.16 -12.62
CA TRP A 100 -9.55 14.02 -13.59
C TRP A 100 -8.62 14.52 -14.71
N MET A 101 -7.36 14.84 -14.39
CA MET A 101 -6.35 15.15 -15.40
C MET A 101 -5.96 13.91 -16.20
N MET A 102 -5.76 12.78 -15.51
CA MET A 102 -5.38 11.49 -16.10
C MET A 102 -6.43 10.98 -17.10
N LEU A 103 -7.72 11.19 -16.82
CA LEU A 103 -8.81 10.81 -17.71
C LEU A 103 -8.86 11.65 -19.01
N ARG A 104 -8.24 12.83 -19.05
CA ARG A 104 -8.18 13.69 -20.25
C ARG A 104 -6.86 13.57 -21.01
N ARG A 105 -5.75 13.60 -20.27
CA ARG A 105 -4.39 13.66 -20.79
C ARG A 105 -3.52 12.71 -19.96
N PRO A 106 -3.64 11.38 -20.16
CA PRO A 106 -2.95 10.38 -19.35
C PRO A 106 -1.43 10.57 -19.37
N ASP A 107 -0.84 10.69 -20.56
CA ASP A 107 0.61 10.81 -20.70
C ASP A 107 1.17 12.11 -20.14
N MET A 108 0.46 13.23 -20.32
CA MET A 108 0.88 14.51 -19.73
C MET A 108 0.82 14.47 -18.21
N THR A 109 -0.18 13.77 -17.63
CA THR A 109 -0.29 13.61 -16.18
C THR A 109 0.86 12.75 -15.64
N MET A 110 1.23 11.69 -16.37
CA MET A 110 2.39 10.86 -16.04
C MET A 110 3.71 11.63 -16.15
N LEU A 111 3.89 12.42 -17.23
CA LEU A 111 5.08 13.28 -17.40
C LEU A 111 5.17 14.35 -16.30
N ALA A 112 4.05 14.98 -15.93
CA ALA A 112 4.02 15.93 -14.82
C ALA A 112 4.40 15.27 -13.49
N SER A 113 3.93 14.04 -13.24
CA SER A 113 4.30 13.26 -12.06
C SER A 113 5.80 12.90 -12.06
N LEU A 114 6.37 12.56 -13.21
CA LEU A 114 7.79 12.29 -13.36
C LEU A 114 8.64 13.55 -13.14
N ALA A 115 8.20 14.70 -13.68
CA ALA A 115 8.85 15.99 -13.47
C ALA A 115 8.83 16.39 -12.00
N LEU A 116 7.70 16.21 -11.31
CA LEU A 116 7.58 16.46 -9.86
C LEU A 116 8.52 15.55 -9.06
N TYR A 117 8.64 14.27 -9.44
CA TYR A 117 9.56 13.33 -8.80
C TYR A 117 11.03 13.78 -8.91
N PHE A 118 11.48 14.15 -10.12
CA PHE A 118 12.85 14.62 -10.31
C PHE A 118 13.11 15.95 -9.63
N ALA A 119 12.15 16.89 -9.70
CA ALA A 119 12.24 18.17 -8.98
C ALA A 119 12.35 17.95 -7.47
N ALA A 120 11.50 17.09 -6.89
CA ALA A 120 11.53 16.82 -5.47
C ALA A 120 12.86 16.18 -5.01
N ARG A 121 13.46 15.31 -5.83
CA ARG A 121 14.79 14.74 -5.55
C ARG A 121 15.90 15.77 -5.70
N GLN A 122 15.88 16.59 -6.74
CA GLN A 122 16.92 17.57 -7.02
C GLN A 122 16.94 18.72 -6.00
N PHE A 123 15.75 19.19 -5.60
CA PHE A 123 15.60 20.31 -4.66
C PHE A 123 15.38 19.87 -3.21
N GLY A 124 15.39 18.56 -2.94
CA GLY A 124 15.20 18.03 -1.58
C GLY A 124 13.82 18.33 -0.97
N TRP A 125 12.77 18.45 -1.79
CA TRP A 125 11.43 18.74 -1.29
C TRP A 125 10.88 17.58 -0.49
N ASN A 126 10.59 17.80 0.80
CA ASN A 126 9.91 16.84 1.66
C ASN A 126 9.07 17.58 2.70
N LEU A 127 8.11 16.89 3.33
CA LEU A 127 7.31 17.44 4.41
C LEU A 127 8.06 17.32 5.75
N PRO A 128 7.95 18.32 6.64
CA PRO A 128 8.57 18.25 7.97
C PRO A 128 7.88 17.18 8.83
N ALA A 129 8.68 16.41 9.57
CA ALA A 129 8.22 15.46 10.57
C ALA A 129 8.42 16.03 11.98
N TYR A 130 7.61 15.55 12.92
CA TYR A 130 7.76 15.85 14.35
C TYR A 130 8.29 14.60 15.07
N PRO A 131 9.21 14.71 16.06
CA PRO A 131 9.77 15.94 16.64
C PRO A 131 10.89 16.60 15.81
N TYR A 132 11.61 15.83 14.99
CA TYR A 132 12.68 16.34 14.13
C TYR A 132 12.69 15.63 12.77
N GLY A 133 13.30 16.26 11.77
CA GLY A 133 13.54 15.67 10.45
C GLY A 133 12.38 15.84 9.47
N THR A 134 12.32 14.93 8.50
CA THR A 134 11.34 14.94 7.40
C THR A 134 10.53 13.65 7.36
N TRP A 135 9.43 13.64 6.61
CA TRP A 135 8.62 12.43 6.46
C TRP A 135 9.46 11.27 5.93
N TYR A 136 9.38 10.11 6.61
CA TYR A 136 10.08 8.90 6.22
C TYR A 136 9.70 8.45 4.80
N PHE A 137 8.42 8.55 4.43
CA PHE A 137 7.98 8.41 3.04
C PHE A 137 7.62 9.77 2.46
N ASN A 138 8.42 10.24 1.51
CA ASN A 138 8.22 11.53 0.86
C ASN A 138 7.02 11.47 -0.11
N PRO A 139 5.92 12.23 0.13
CA PRO A 139 4.76 12.19 -0.75
C PRO A 139 5.04 12.68 -2.18
N PHE A 140 5.99 13.60 -2.36
CA PHE A 140 6.33 14.17 -3.67
C PHE A 140 7.01 13.17 -4.60
N THR A 141 7.73 12.18 -4.04
CA THR A 141 8.40 11.14 -4.82
C THR A 141 7.54 9.87 -4.93
N TRP A 142 6.90 9.46 -3.83
CA TRP A 142 6.05 8.27 -3.79
C TRP A 142 4.75 8.39 -4.59
N GLN A 143 4.28 9.62 -4.85
CA GLN A 143 3.16 9.85 -5.78
C GLN A 143 3.42 9.24 -7.17
N LEU A 144 4.68 9.14 -7.62
CA LEU A 144 5.04 8.57 -8.92
C LEU A 144 4.50 7.15 -9.10
N LEU A 145 4.65 6.27 -8.10
CA LEU A 145 4.14 4.90 -8.17
C LEU A 145 2.61 4.86 -8.21
N PHE A 146 1.96 5.77 -7.49
CA PHE A 146 0.52 5.85 -7.41
C PHE A 146 -0.09 6.33 -8.75
N VAL A 147 0.52 7.37 -9.34
CA VAL A 147 0.15 7.90 -10.66
C VAL A 147 0.46 6.88 -11.76
N PHE A 148 1.62 6.24 -11.72
CA PHE A 148 2.00 5.18 -12.65
C PHE A 148 1.00 4.02 -12.61
N GLY A 149 0.60 3.56 -11.42
CA GLY A 149 -0.41 2.51 -11.27
C GLY A 149 -1.77 2.91 -11.87
N ALA A 150 -2.18 4.17 -11.70
CA ALA A 150 -3.41 4.68 -12.30
C ALA A 150 -3.32 4.79 -13.82
N TRP A 151 -2.23 5.34 -14.36
CA TRP A 151 -1.95 5.42 -15.79
C TRP A 151 -1.93 4.02 -16.44
N PHE A 152 -1.23 3.08 -15.81
CA PHE A 152 -1.12 1.71 -16.27
C PHE A 152 -2.49 1.00 -16.31
N ALA A 153 -3.35 1.25 -15.31
CA ALA A 153 -4.69 0.67 -15.24
C ALA A 153 -5.72 1.31 -16.20
N LEU A 154 -5.51 2.55 -16.66
CA LEU A 154 -6.45 3.28 -17.53
C LEU A 154 -6.25 3.03 -19.02
N GLY A 155 -5.12 2.45 -19.42
CA GLY A 155 -4.79 2.24 -20.83
C GLY A 155 -3.30 2.07 -21.09
N GLY A 156 -2.44 2.55 -20.18
CA GLY A 156 -0.98 2.48 -20.36
C GLY A 156 -0.45 1.05 -20.51
N ALA A 157 -1.10 0.04 -19.92
CA ALA A 157 -0.75 -1.37 -20.14
C ALA A 157 -0.99 -1.84 -21.58
N LEU A 158 -2.06 -1.34 -22.23
CA LEU A 158 -2.41 -1.71 -23.60
C LEU A 158 -1.48 -1.01 -24.60
N GLU A 159 -1.18 0.27 -24.36
CA GLU A 159 -0.25 1.06 -25.16
C GLU A 159 1.19 0.55 -25.03
N SER A 160 1.60 0.15 -23.82
CA SER A 160 2.92 -0.43 -23.56
C SER A 160 3.04 -1.89 -24.00
N ARG A 161 1.99 -2.50 -24.59
CA ARG A 161 1.98 -3.94 -24.93
C ARG A 161 3.13 -4.33 -25.86
N SER A 162 3.50 -3.46 -26.80
CA SER A 162 4.65 -3.70 -27.70
C SER A 162 5.96 -3.80 -26.91
N VAL A 163 6.18 -2.87 -25.98
CA VAL A 163 7.36 -2.83 -25.10
C VAL A 163 7.38 -4.03 -24.16
N ILE A 164 6.25 -4.33 -23.50
CA ILE A 164 6.07 -5.47 -22.60
C ILE A 164 6.35 -6.81 -23.32
N ARG A 165 5.95 -6.92 -24.60
CA ARG A 165 6.17 -8.14 -25.41
C ARG A 165 7.55 -8.21 -26.06
N SER A 166 8.32 -7.13 -26.08
CA SER A 166 9.65 -7.10 -26.68
C SER A 166 10.62 -8.09 -26.02
N LYS A 167 11.46 -8.74 -26.83
CA LYS A 167 12.55 -9.60 -26.35
C LYS A 167 13.63 -8.77 -25.65
N VAL A 168 13.83 -7.52 -26.07
CA VAL A 168 14.83 -6.61 -25.49
C VAL A 168 14.49 -6.35 -24.02
N LEU A 169 13.24 -5.98 -23.72
CA LEU A 169 12.78 -5.77 -22.34
C LEU A 169 12.89 -7.05 -21.51
N LEU A 170 12.63 -8.22 -22.11
CA LEU A 170 12.76 -9.50 -21.40
C LEU A 170 14.20 -9.75 -20.96
N TYR A 171 15.17 -9.67 -21.87
CA TYR A 171 16.58 -9.92 -21.53
C TYR A 171 17.14 -8.83 -20.61
N PHE A 172 16.85 -7.57 -20.90
CA PHE A 172 17.25 -6.45 -20.06
C PHE A 172 16.63 -6.56 -18.66
N GLY A 173 15.34 -6.86 -18.56
CA GLY A 173 14.64 -7.02 -17.29
C GLY A 173 15.18 -8.17 -16.46
N ILE A 174 15.47 -9.33 -17.07
CA ILE A 174 16.10 -10.46 -16.37
C ILE A 174 17.48 -10.05 -15.86
N GLY A 175 18.31 -9.45 -16.73
CA GLY A 175 19.66 -8.99 -16.35
C GLY A 175 19.60 -7.98 -15.20
N TYR A 176 18.68 -7.02 -15.26
CA TYR A 176 18.47 -6.04 -14.20
C TYR A 176 17.99 -6.67 -12.89
N LEU A 177 17.06 -7.64 -12.92
CA LEU A 177 16.58 -8.31 -11.71
C LEU A 177 17.67 -9.17 -11.06
N LEU A 178 18.50 -9.85 -11.86
CA LEU A 178 19.68 -10.56 -11.36
C LEU A 178 20.69 -9.59 -10.75
N PHE A 179 20.95 -8.46 -11.41
CA PHE A 179 21.80 -7.40 -10.87
C PHE A 179 21.25 -6.87 -9.54
N ALA A 180 19.96 -6.55 -9.47
CA ALA A 180 19.32 -6.08 -8.24
C ALA A 180 19.38 -7.11 -7.11
N LEU A 181 19.26 -8.40 -7.41
CA LEU A 181 19.45 -9.49 -6.46
C LEU A 181 20.88 -9.51 -5.92
N VAL A 182 21.88 -9.44 -6.79
CA VAL A 182 23.30 -9.39 -6.40
C VAL A 182 23.59 -8.17 -5.53
N MET A 183 23.15 -6.98 -5.94
CA MET A 183 23.34 -5.74 -5.16
C MET A 183 22.68 -5.82 -3.78
N THR A 184 21.48 -6.41 -3.71
CA THR A 184 20.76 -6.58 -2.43
C THR A 184 21.47 -7.57 -1.52
N MET A 185 21.99 -8.68 -2.07
CA MET A 185 22.77 -9.66 -1.31
C MET A 185 24.11 -9.09 -0.85
N ALA A 186 24.79 -8.31 -1.69
CA ALA A 186 26.01 -7.60 -1.33
C ALA A 186 25.78 -6.63 -0.15
N GLY A 187 24.68 -5.87 -0.15
CA GLY A 187 24.33 -5.03 0.98
C GLY A 187 23.92 -5.80 2.24
N ARG A 188 23.37 -7.01 2.10
CA ARG A 188 22.99 -7.89 3.23
C ARG A 188 24.20 -8.53 3.92
N PHE A 189 25.25 -8.81 3.15
CA PHE A 189 26.51 -9.42 3.59
C PHE A 189 27.70 -8.54 3.19
N PRO A 190 27.95 -7.41 3.91
CA PRO A 190 28.92 -6.40 3.51
C PRO A 190 30.33 -6.95 3.30
N ASP A 191 30.75 -7.91 4.13
CA ASP A 191 32.08 -8.54 4.06
C ASP A 191 32.33 -9.17 2.68
N TYR A 192 31.32 -9.79 2.08
CA TYR A 192 31.41 -10.35 0.73
C TYR A 192 31.09 -9.32 -0.34
N GLY A 193 30.24 -8.33 -0.03
CA GLY A 193 29.86 -7.26 -0.95
C GLY A 193 31.04 -6.39 -1.39
N HIS A 194 31.87 -5.94 -0.44
CA HIS A 194 33.06 -5.14 -0.71
C HIS A 194 34.19 -5.93 -1.40
N MET A 195 34.24 -7.26 -1.21
CA MET A 195 35.22 -8.12 -1.88
C MET A 195 34.89 -8.39 -3.35
N ILE A 196 33.61 -8.46 -3.69
CA ILE A 196 33.15 -8.88 -5.02
C ILE A 196 32.90 -7.69 -5.94
N MET A 197 32.59 -6.50 -5.41
CA MET A 197 32.23 -5.33 -6.21
C MET A 197 33.04 -4.08 -5.88
N PRO A 198 33.34 -3.23 -6.89
CA PRO A 198 33.99 -1.95 -6.66
C PRO A 198 33.17 -1.05 -5.73
N ASP A 199 33.84 -0.35 -4.82
CA ASP A 199 33.19 0.53 -3.84
C ASP A 199 32.28 1.58 -4.48
N TRP A 200 32.71 2.19 -5.60
CA TRP A 200 31.89 3.17 -6.33
C TRP A 200 30.54 2.61 -6.79
N LEU A 201 30.48 1.31 -7.11
CA LEU A 201 29.26 0.65 -7.52
C LEU A 201 28.43 0.27 -6.30
N PHE A 202 29.06 -0.17 -5.22
CA PHE A 202 28.36 -0.49 -3.97
C PHE A 202 27.68 0.74 -3.37
N ASP A 203 28.42 1.85 -3.27
CA ASP A 203 27.96 3.12 -2.69
C ASP A 203 26.86 3.80 -3.53
N ALA A 204 26.81 3.52 -4.83
CA ALA A 204 25.77 4.05 -5.70
C ALA A 204 24.36 3.49 -5.39
N PHE A 205 24.28 2.29 -4.79
CA PHE A 205 23.00 1.64 -4.46
C PHE A 205 22.79 1.43 -2.95
N ASN A 206 23.84 1.58 -2.14
CA ASN A 206 23.81 1.45 -0.69
C ASN A 206 24.35 2.73 -0.01
N PRO A 207 23.65 3.32 0.98
CA PRO A 207 22.39 2.88 1.55
C PRO A 207 21.21 3.12 0.62
N ASN A 208 20.31 2.14 0.56
CA ASN A 208 19.21 2.18 -0.37
C ASN A 208 18.16 3.23 0.04
N ASP A 209 18.09 4.36 -0.66
CA ASP A 209 17.19 5.49 -0.38
C ASP A 209 15.70 5.08 -0.47
N LYS A 210 15.15 4.76 0.70
CA LYS A 210 13.72 4.45 0.92
C LYS A 210 12.86 5.71 0.93
N THR A 211 13.38 6.79 1.48
CA THR A 211 12.61 7.98 1.77
C THR A 211 12.20 8.73 0.52
N ASN A 212 13.14 8.98 -0.38
CA ASN A 212 12.88 9.73 -1.61
C ASN A 212 12.66 8.83 -2.82
N LEU A 213 12.41 7.53 -2.59
CA LEU A 213 12.16 6.52 -3.61
C LEU A 213 13.26 6.50 -4.68
N ALA A 214 14.35 5.78 -4.41
CA ALA A 214 15.46 5.70 -5.35
C ALA A 214 15.06 5.36 -6.80
N PRO A 215 15.69 5.94 -7.85
CA PRO A 215 15.31 5.71 -9.24
C PRO A 215 15.40 4.24 -9.63
N TYR A 216 16.39 3.52 -9.12
CA TYR A 216 16.51 2.08 -9.34
C TYR A 216 15.34 1.31 -8.69
N ARG A 217 14.76 1.77 -7.58
CA ARG A 217 13.54 1.12 -7.04
C ARG A 217 12.34 1.31 -7.96
N VAL A 218 12.21 2.48 -8.58
CA VAL A 218 11.18 2.74 -9.59
C VAL A 218 11.37 1.80 -10.78
N LEU A 219 12.59 1.73 -11.32
CA LEU A 219 12.91 0.84 -12.44
C LEU A 219 12.64 -0.63 -12.10
N HIS A 220 13.08 -1.08 -10.93
CA HIS A 220 12.81 -2.43 -10.43
C HIS A 220 11.33 -2.74 -10.36
N PHE A 221 10.52 -1.83 -9.81
CA PHE A 221 9.08 -1.97 -9.74
C PHE A 221 8.44 -2.05 -11.14
N VAL A 222 8.85 -1.18 -12.07
CA VAL A 222 8.34 -1.16 -13.45
C VAL A 222 8.65 -2.47 -14.18
N ILE A 223 9.88 -2.98 -14.05
CA ILE A 223 10.28 -4.26 -14.66
C ILE A 223 9.43 -5.41 -14.12
N ILE A 224 9.24 -5.48 -12.80
CA ILE A 224 8.38 -6.50 -12.19
C ILE A 224 6.94 -6.36 -12.68
N ALA A 225 6.39 -5.14 -12.72
CA ALA A 225 5.04 -4.90 -13.21
C ALA A 225 4.87 -5.36 -14.67
N PHE A 226 5.86 -5.10 -15.53
CA PHE A 226 5.88 -5.56 -16.90
C PHE A 226 6.00 -7.09 -17.01
N PHE A 227 6.78 -7.73 -16.15
CA PHE A 227 6.90 -9.18 -16.14
C PHE A 227 5.62 -9.85 -15.65
N VAL A 228 5.03 -9.36 -14.56
CA VAL A 228 3.75 -9.85 -14.05
C VAL A 228 2.68 -9.70 -15.14
N THR A 229 2.60 -8.55 -15.81
CA THR A 229 1.60 -8.33 -16.87
C THR A 229 1.86 -9.16 -18.13
N ARG A 230 3.13 -9.51 -18.41
CA ARG A 230 3.51 -10.40 -19.49
C ARG A 230 3.16 -11.86 -19.21
N PHE A 231 3.44 -12.35 -18.00
CA PHE A 231 3.39 -13.78 -17.66
C PHE A 231 2.13 -14.20 -16.90
N VAL A 232 1.42 -13.25 -16.28
CA VAL A 232 0.22 -13.50 -15.47
C VAL A 232 -0.99 -12.87 -16.19
N PRO A 233 -1.58 -13.56 -17.18
CA PRO A 233 -2.77 -13.06 -17.84
C PRO A 233 -3.95 -13.03 -16.87
N LYS A 234 -4.87 -12.09 -17.09
CA LYS A 234 -6.06 -11.88 -16.23
C LYS A 234 -6.95 -13.13 -16.11
N GLU A 235 -6.96 -13.98 -17.14
CA GLU A 235 -7.77 -15.20 -17.25
C GLU A 235 -6.99 -16.47 -16.84
N TRP A 236 -5.82 -16.31 -16.20
CA TRP A 236 -5.03 -17.46 -15.81
C TRP A 236 -5.75 -18.27 -14.72
N LYS A 237 -6.10 -19.52 -15.04
CA LYS A 237 -6.70 -20.49 -14.10
C LYS A 237 -5.87 -20.71 -12.83
N GLY A 238 -4.56 -20.42 -12.85
CA GLY A 238 -3.71 -20.46 -11.67
C GLY A 238 -4.14 -19.46 -10.58
N LEU A 239 -4.73 -18.31 -10.94
CA LEU A 239 -5.26 -17.36 -9.95
C LEU A 239 -6.52 -17.88 -9.23
N GLU A 240 -7.19 -18.87 -9.80
CA GLU A 240 -8.40 -19.49 -9.23
C GLU A 240 -8.05 -20.64 -8.27
N TRP A 241 -6.78 -20.99 -8.12
CA TRP A 241 -6.36 -22.05 -7.21
C TRP A 241 -6.67 -21.72 -5.75
N PRO A 242 -7.18 -22.69 -4.96
CA PRO A 242 -7.62 -22.46 -3.59
C PRO A 242 -6.48 -22.02 -2.66
N VAL A 243 -5.24 -22.36 -2.98
CA VAL A 243 -4.04 -21.96 -2.21
C VAL A 243 -3.86 -20.43 -2.21
N PHE A 244 -4.26 -19.74 -3.28
CA PHE A 244 -4.18 -18.27 -3.34
C PHE A 244 -5.41 -17.59 -2.74
N ALA A 245 -6.48 -18.32 -2.42
CA ALA A 245 -7.71 -17.73 -1.90
C ALA A 245 -7.50 -16.95 -0.59
N PRO A 246 -6.72 -17.43 0.41
CA PRO A 246 -6.38 -16.65 1.59
C PRO A 246 -5.69 -15.32 1.25
N LEU A 247 -4.71 -15.35 0.36
CA LEU A 247 -3.96 -14.18 -0.04
C LEU A 247 -4.86 -13.15 -0.76
N ILE A 248 -5.72 -13.61 -1.66
CA ILE A 248 -6.70 -12.77 -2.35
C ILE A 248 -7.68 -12.14 -1.35
N LYS A 249 -8.16 -12.91 -0.37
CA LYS A 249 -9.08 -12.42 0.67
C LYS A 249 -8.43 -11.36 1.56
N CYS A 250 -7.18 -11.58 1.97
CA CYS A 250 -6.42 -10.57 2.69
C CYS A 250 -6.27 -9.28 1.87
N GLY A 251 -5.97 -9.38 0.58
CA GLY A 251 -5.90 -8.23 -0.33
C GLY A 251 -7.22 -7.48 -0.49
N GLN A 252 -8.36 -8.19 -0.54
CA GLN A 252 -9.70 -7.58 -0.60
C GLN A 252 -10.06 -6.79 0.66
N GLN A 253 -9.51 -7.18 1.82
CA GLN A 253 -9.73 -6.52 3.12
C GLN A 253 -8.45 -5.84 3.63
N SER A 254 -7.65 -5.26 2.72
CA SER A 254 -6.30 -4.75 3.01
C SER A 254 -6.21 -3.78 4.20
N LEU A 255 -7.20 -2.91 4.39
CA LEU A 255 -7.21 -1.96 5.52
C LEU A 255 -7.26 -2.68 6.88
N ALA A 256 -8.19 -3.64 7.03
CA ALA A 256 -8.34 -4.34 8.30
C ALA A 256 -7.15 -5.25 8.58
N VAL A 257 -6.68 -5.96 7.54
CA VAL A 257 -5.47 -6.80 7.63
C VAL A 257 -4.24 -5.96 7.97
N PHE A 258 -4.11 -4.76 7.40
CA PHE A 258 -3.05 -3.83 7.76
C PHE A 258 -3.12 -3.41 9.22
N CYS A 259 -4.29 -2.97 9.71
CA CYS A 259 -4.44 -2.54 11.11
C CYS A 259 -4.09 -3.68 12.09
N VAL A 260 -4.56 -4.90 11.83
CA VAL A 260 -4.22 -6.07 12.65
C VAL A 260 -2.74 -6.42 12.51
N GLY A 261 -2.18 -6.34 11.31
CA GLY A 261 -0.77 -6.60 11.04
C GLY A 261 0.18 -5.67 11.79
N VAL A 262 -0.16 -4.39 11.93
CA VAL A 262 0.64 -3.44 12.73
C VAL A 262 0.61 -3.78 14.22
N PHE A 263 -0.51 -4.25 14.75
CA PHE A 263 -0.55 -4.76 16.13
C PHE A 263 0.26 -6.04 16.29
N LEU A 264 0.08 -6.99 15.37
CA LEU A 264 0.81 -8.25 15.39
C LEU A 264 2.32 -8.06 15.20
N SER A 265 2.76 -7.05 14.45
CA SER A 265 4.20 -6.77 14.30
C SER A 265 4.81 -6.28 15.61
N PHE A 266 4.09 -5.45 16.38
CA PHE A 266 4.51 -5.02 17.71
C PHE A 266 4.58 -6.21 18.68
N VAL A 267 3.51 -7.01 18.76
CA VAL A 267 3.47 -8.21 19.62
C VAL A 267 4.55 -9.21 19.22
N GLY A 268 4.73 -9.43 17.92
CA GLY A 268 5.73 -10.35 17.39
C GLY A 268 7.16 -9.89 17.68
N HIS A 269 7.46 -8.60 17.53
CA HIS A 269 8.75 -8.04 17.89
C HIS A 269 9.05 -8.24 19.38
N PHE A 270 8.08 -7.93 20.25
CA PHE A 270 8.20 -8.13 21.68
C PHE A 270 8.42 -9.60 22.06
N GLN A 271 7.66 -10.52 21.45
CA GLN A 271 7.82 -11.96 21.67
C GLN A 271 9.20 -12.46 21.23
N LEU A 272 9.72 -11.96 20.12
CA LEU A 272 11.05 -12.33 19.61
C LEU A 272 12.16 -11.79 20.50
N MET A 273 12.02 -10.57 21.00
CA MET A 273 12.95 -9.97 21.97
C MET A 273 13.03 -10.81 23.25
N MET A 274 11.88 -11.22 23.80
CA MET A 274 11.84 -12.07 25.01
C MET A 274 12.36 -13.50 24.78
N SER A 275 12.24 -14.03 23.56
CA SER A 275 12.61 -15.41 23.24
C SER A 275 14.02 -15.57 22.65
N SER A 276 14.88 -14.54 22.79
CA SER A 276 16.23 -14.47 22.20
C SER A 276 16.27 -14.65 20.67
N GLY A 277 15.14 -14.43 19.99
CA GLY A 277 15.05 -14.54 18.54
C GLY A 277 15.22 -15.94 17.97
N SER A 278 14.93 -17.01 18.72
CA SER A 278 15.11 -18.39 18.24
C SER A 278 14.39 -18.65 16.89
N PHE A 279 14.97 -19.48 16.03
CA PHE A 279 14.38 -19.80 14.71
C PHE A 279 12.95 -20.33 14.82
N LEU A 280 12.70 -21.19 15.82
CA LEU A 280 11.36 -21.73 16.06
C LEU A 280 10.37 -20.64 16.48
N ALA A 281 10.78 -19.69 17.33
CA ALA A 281 9.95 -18.54 17.68
C ALA A 281 9.65 -17.66 16.46
N GLN A 282 10.62 -17.42 15.58
CA GLN A 282 10.41 -16.69 14.33
C GLN A 282 9.39 -17.37 13.41
N VAL A 283 9.51 -18.69 13.22
CA VAL A 283 8.55 -19.48 12.44
C VAL A 283 7.17 -19.44 13.07
N PHE A 284 7.07 -19.65 14.37
CA PHE A 284 5.81 -19.67 15.10
C PHE A 284 5.10 -18.31 15.04
N VAL A 285 5.79 -17.21 15.37
CA VAL A 285 5.25 -15.85 15.32
C VAL A 285 4.78 -15.50 13.90
N SER A 286 5.56 -15.87 12.89
CA SER A 286 5.20 -15.62 11.48
C SER A 286 3.97 -16.42 11.05
N ALA A 287 3.92 -17.72 11.36
CA ALA A 287 2.80 -18.59 11.01
C ALA A 287 1.51 -18.15 11.73
N ALA A 288 1.60 -17.84 13.03
CA ALA A 288 0.49 -17.32 13.82
C ALA A 288 -0.01 -15.98 13.26
N GLY A 289 0.91 -15.07 12.91
CA GLY A 289 0.57 -13.78 12.33
C GLY A 289 -0.19 -13.92 11.01
N ILE A 290 0.29 -14.77 10.10
CA ILE A 290 -0.38 -15.07 8.83
C ILE A 290 -1.76 -15.69 9.06
N ALA A 291 -1.88 -16.63 9.99
CA ALA A 291 -3.14 -17.29 10.31
C ALA A 291 -4.17 -16.28 10.85
N ILE A 292 -3.79 -15.43 11.82
CA ILE A 292 -4.69 -14.42 12.41
C ILE A 292 -5.15 -13.41 11.34
N MET A 293 -4.21 -12.88 10.54
CA MET A 293 -4.55 -11.95 9.44
C MET A 293 -5.52 -12.58 8.44
N THR A 294 -5.32 -13.85 8.12
CA THR A 294 -6.20 -14.61 7.24
C THR A 294 -7.58 -14.77 7.85
N LEU A 295 -7.67 -15.23 9.10
CA LEU A 295 -8.95 -15.42 9.80
C LEU A 295 -9.76 -14.12 9.87
N VAL A 296 -9.11 -13.00 10.21
CA VAL A 296 -9.76 -11.68 10.21
C VAL A 296 -10.29 -11.30 8.82
N ALA A 297 -9.50 -11.54 7.77
CA ALA A 297 -9.94 -11.25 6.40
C ALA A 297 -11.17 -12.08 6.00
N TYR A 298 -11.22 -13.37 6.36
CA TYR A 298 -12.37 -14.24 6.11
C TYR A 298 -13.59 -13.82 6.94
N TYR A 299 -13.40 -13.51 8.23
CA TYR A 299 -14.48 -13.05 9.11
C TYR A 299 -15.15 -11.78 8.57
N ILE A 300 -14.35 -10.76 8.21
CA ILE A 300 -14.89 -9.51 7.65
C ILE A 300 -15.54 -9.76 6.29
N SER A 301 -14.95 -10.61 5.45
CA SER A 301 -15.55 -10.97 4.15
C SER A 301 -16.89 -11.68 4.34
N TRP A 302 -17.04 -12.50 5.38
CA TRP A 302 -18.26 -13.20 5.71
C TRP A 302 -19.32 -12.26 6.27
N SER A 303 -18.97 -11.41 7.25
CA SER A 303 -19.89 -10.41 7.82
C SER A 303 -20.47 -9.50 6.74
N LYS A 304 -19.64 -8.96 5.83
CA LYS A 304 -20.11 -8.15 4.70
C LYS A 304 -21.03 -8.89 3.74
N LYS A 305 -20.97 -10.22 3.69
CA LYS A 305 -21.86 -11.03 2.85
C LYS A 305 -23.23 -11.17 3.52
N GLN A 306 -23.28 -11.26 4.84
CA GLN A 306 -24.52 -11.30 5.62
C GLN A 306 -25.25 -9.95 5.60
N ASP A 307 -24.51 -8.84 5.66
CA ASP A 307 -25.10 -7.49 5.68
C ASP A 307 -25.67 -7.03 4.32
N LYS A 308 -25.47 -7.80 3.24
CA LYS A 308 -26.05 -7.45 1.93
C LYS A 308 -27.54 -7.73 1.95
N PRO A 309 -28.40 -6.74 1.63
CA PRO A 309 -29.84 -6.99 1.53
C PRO A 309 -30.10 -8.13 0.55
N LEU A 310 -30.98 -9.06 0.94
CA LEU A 310 -31.46 -10.12 0.05
C LEU A 310 -31.96 -9.47 -1.26
N PRO A 311 -31.65 -10.06 -2.42
CA PRO A 311 -32.16 -9.56 -3.69
C PRO A 311 -33.68 -9.41 -3.59
N LYS A 312 -34.22 -8.21 -3.86
CA LYS A 312 -35.67 -8.05 -3.98
C LYS A 312 -36.18 -9.07 -5.01
N PRO A 313 -37.22 -9.86 -4.71
CA PRO A 313 -37.86 -10.71 -5.72
C PRO A 313 -38.17 -9.84 -6.94
N ALA A 314 -37.79 -10.31 -8.11
CA ALA A 314 -38.19 -9.66 -9.36
C ALA A 314 -39.72 -9.55 -9.35
N VAL A 315 -40.24 -8.33 -9.46
CA VAL A 315 -41.67 -8.11 -9.63
C VAL A 315 -42.06 -8.86 -10.90
N ALA A 316 -42.91 -9.87 -10.77
CA ALA A 316 -43.41 -10.63 -11.90
C ALA A 316 -44.01 -9.64 -12.92
N PRO A 317 -43.68 -9.75 -14.22
CA PRO A 317 -44.25 -8.86 -15.22
C PRO A 317 -45.78 -8.98 -15.17
N ALA A 318 -46.46 -7.83 -15.10
CA ALA A 318 -47.91 -7.77 -15.11
C ALA A 318 -48.44 -8.46 -16.38
N PRO A 319 -49.50 -9.27 -16.29
CA PRO A 319 -50.07 -9.95 -17.46
C PRO A 319 -50.52 -8.92 -18.50
N PRO A 320 -50.33 -9.19 -19.82
CA PRO A 320 -50.73 -8.28 -20.88
C PRO A 320 -52.23 -8.00 -20.84
N ALA A 321 -52.60 -6.72 -20.85
CA ALA A 321 -53.99 -6.27 -20.99
C ALA A 321 -54.43 -6.36 -22.45
N GLU A 322 -54.70 -7.58 -22.94
CA GLU A 322 -55.27 -7.75 -24.28
C GLU A 322 -56.11 -9.03 -24.37
N GLN A 323 -57.29 -9.03 -23.73
CA GLN A 323 -58.35 -10.01 -24.00
C GLN A 323 -59.74 -9.59 -23.48
N ALA A 324 -60.07 -8.29 -23.45
CA ALA A 324 -61.41 -7.79 -23.09
C ALA A 324 -62.19 -7.15 -24.25
N SER A 325 -61.70 -7.22 -25.50
CA SER A 325 -62.35 -6.61 -26.67
C SER A 325 -62.90 -7.60 -27.71
N LYS A 326 -63.08 -8.89 -27.35
CA LYS A 326 -63.68 -9.89 -28.26
C LYS A 326 -64.86 -10.67 -27.65
N ALA A 327 -65.71 -9.97 -26.88
CA ALA A 327 -66.99 -10.51 -26.40
C ALA A 327 -68.15 -9.52 -26.56
N ALA A 328 -68.03 -8.58 -27.49
CA ALA A 328 -69.09 -7.67 -27.88
C ALA A 328 -69.11 -7.51 -29.41
N GLU A 329 -69.42 -8.61 -30.10
CA GLU A 329 -70.04 -8.60 -31.43
C GLU A 329 -70.96 -9.82 -31.55
#